data_AF-A0AA39IJN2-F1
#
_entry.id   AF-A0AA39IJN2-F1
#
_cell.length_a   1.000
_cell.length_b   1.000
_cell.length_c   1.000
_cell.angle_alpha   90.00
_cell.angle_beta   90.00
_cell.angle_gamma   90.00
#
_symmetry.space_group_name_H-M   'P 1'
#
loop_
_entity.id
_entity.type
_entity.pdbx_description
1 polymer ?
#
loop_
_entity_poly.entity_id
_entity_poly.type
_entity_poly.pdbx_seq_one_letter_code
_entity_poly.pdbx_strand_id
1 'polypeptide(L)' 'MKSNQDACARSFPCPLKKGSQSVTVKLSFSQFGFIINLLKNNAPYQLQHKLRAENGSTVYCLMAQTRALTR' A
#
# COMPACT_ATOMS: atom_id res chain seq x y z
N MET A 1 3.64 2.32 10.77
CA MET A 1 3.61 2.51 9.30
C MET A 1 3.83 3.97 9.00
N LYS A 2 4.87 4.34 8.24
CA LYS A 2 5.13 5.74 7.89
C LYS A 2 3.98 6.20 6.97
N SER A 3 3.07 6.99 7.52
CA SER A 3 1.92 7.55 6.80
C SER A 3 2.41 8.57 5.77
N ASN A 4 1.69 8.74 4.66
CA ASN A 4 2.01 9.69 3.58
C ASN A 4 3.40 9.50 2.94
N GLN A 5 3.66 8.33 2.39
CA GLN A 5 4.79 8.18 1.47
C GLN A 5 4.44 8.78 0.11
N ASP A 6 5.38 9.51 -0.48
CA ASP A 6 5.25 10.02 -1.85
C ASP A 6 5.25 8.84 -2.82
N ALA A 7 4.08 8.61 -3.43
CA ALA A 7 3.88 7.55 -4.41
C ALA A 7 4.59 7.86 -5.73
N CYS A 8 4.67 9.13 -6.13
CA CYS A 8 5.34 9.57 -7.34
C CYS A 8 6.84 9.29 -7.28
N ALA A 9 7.45 9.47 -6.11
CA ALA A 9 8.86 9.18 -5.89
C ALA A 9 9.21 7.67 -5.85
N ARG A 10 8.21 6.78 -5.70
CA ARG A 10 8.46 5.38 -5.32
C ARG A 10 8.12 4.34 -6.37
N SER A 11 7.28 4.62 -7.37
CA SER A 11 6.99 3.76 -8.56
C SER A 11 5.72 4.20 -9.31
N PHE A 12 4.94 5.14 -8.76
CA PHE A 12 3.64 5.46 -9.34
C PHE A 12 3.79 6.44 -10.50
N PRO A 13 3.15 6.21 -11.66
CA PRO A 13 3.27 7.08 -12.81
C PRO A 13 2.61 8.43 -12.53
N CYS A 14 3.45 9.43 -12.28
CA CYS A 14 3.05 10.83 -12.14
C CYS A 14 3.62 11.64 -13.33
N PRO A 15 2.88 12.64 -13.83
CA PRO A 15 1.57 13.10 -13.37
C PRO A 15 0.44 12.12 -13.74
N LEU A 16 -0.57 12.05 -12.86
CA LEU A 16 -1.79 11.30 -13.09
C LEU A 16 -2.53 11.86 -14.32
N LYS A 17 -2.75 11.03 -15.33
CA LYS A 17 -3.55 11.43 -16.50
C LYS A 17 -5.03 11.32 -16.15
N LYS A 18 -5.85 12.22 -16.69
CA LYS A 18 -7.32 12.12 -16.58
C LYS A 18 -7.81 10.95 -17.45
N GLY A 19 -8.66 10.08 -16.90
CA GLY A 19 -9.21 8.91 -17.58
C GLY A 19 -8.92 7.60 -16.84
N SER A 20 -9.32 6.47 -17.42
CA SER A 20 -8.99 5.14 -16.88
C SER A 20 -7.54 4.79 -17.17
N GLN A 21 -6.80 4.42 -16.12
CA GLN A 21 -5.41 3.97 -16.22
C GLN A 21 -5.19 2.73 -15.36
N SER A 22 -4.59 1.71 -15.95
CA SER A 22 -4.16 0.51 -15.24
C SER A 22 -2.74 0.73 -14.72
N VAL A 23 -2.56 0.65 -13.40
CA VAL A 23 -1.24 0.82 -12.77
C VAL A 23 -0.89 -0.44 -12.00
N THR A 24 0.27 -1.01 -12.30
CA THR A 24 0.83 -2.13 -11.53
C THR A 24 1.69 -1.58 -10.39
N VAL A 25 1.24 -1.79 -9.15
CA VAL A 25 1.97 -1.35 -7.95
C VAL A 25 2.60 -2.56 -7.27
N LYS A 26 3.93 -2.55 -7.11
CA LYS A 26 4.65 -3.57 -6.33
C LYS A 26 4.79 -3.10 -4.88
N LEU A 27 4.02 -3.72 -3.99
CA LEU A 27 4.10 -3.46 -2.56
C LEU A 27 5.19 -4.35 -1.94
N SER A 28 6.33 -3.76 -1.59
CA SER A 28 7.38 -4.46 -0.84
C SER A 28 7.24 -4.20 0.65
N PHE A 29 6.95 -5.25 1.41
CA PHE A 29 6.85 -5.19 2.87
C PHE A 29 8.16 -5.50 3.61
N SER A 30 9.25 -5.72 2.87
CA SER A 30 10.58 -6.05 3.41
C SER A 30 11.05 -5.09 4.50
N GLN A 31 10.87 -3.77 4.30
CA GLN A 31 11.20 -2.72 5.27
C GLN A 31 10.38 -2.78 6.58
N PHE A 32 9.29 -3.55 6.60
CA PHE A 32 8.41 -3.72 7.75
C PHE A 32 8.51 -5.11 8.37
N GLY A 33 9.53 -5.90 8.02
CA GLY A 33 9.73 -7.26 8.52
C GLY A 33 9.68 -7.36 10.05
N PHE A 34 10.24 -6.38 10.77
CA PHE A 34 10.15 -6.32 12.24
C PHE A 34 8.70 -6.24 12.73
N ILE A 35 7.86 -5.40 12.10
CA ILE A 35 6.44 -5.25 12.47
C ILE A 35 5.68 -6.52 12.10
N ILE A 36 5.97 -7.11 10.94
CA ILE A 36 5.34 -8.35 10.50
C ILE A 36 5.66 -9.48 11.47
N ASN A 37 6.89 -9.58 11.96
CA ASN A 37 7.28 -10.59 12.94
C ASN A 37 6.59 -10.43 14.31
N LEU A 38 6.08 -9.24 14.63
CA LEU A 38 5.25 -9.02 15.83
C LEU A 38 3.79 -9.47 15.62
N LEU A 39 3.36 -9.67 14.37
CA LEU A 39 2.01 -10.16 14.08
C LEU A 39 1.90 -11.65 14.45
N LYS A 40 0.71 -12.04 14.88
CA LYS A 40 0.40 -13.43 15.18
C LYS A 40 0.45 -14.24 13.89
N ASN A 41 1.27 -15.29 13.89
CA ASN A 41 1.42 -16.17 12.73
C ASN A 41 0.06 -16.73 12.28
N ASN A 42 -0.19 -16.70 10.98
CA ASN A 42 -1.40 -17.21 10.31
C ASN A 42 -2.73 -16.61 10.80
N ALA A 43 -2.69 -15.47 11.51
CA ALA A 43 -3.89 -14.72 11.86
C ALA A 43 -4.39 -13.89 10.66
N PRO A 44 -5.72 -13.67 10.54
CA PRO A 44 -6.28 -12.82 9.50
C PRO A 44 -6.01 -11.34 9.81
N TYR A 45 -5.54 -10.61 8.80
CA TYR A 45 -5.27 -9.18 8.85
C TYR A 45 -5.88 -8.48 7.64
N GLN A 46 -6.37 -7.27 7.86
CA GLN A 46 -6.85 -6.42 6.79
C GLN A 46 -5.73 -5.49 6.32
N LEU A 47 -5.30 -5.67 5.08
CA LEU A 47 -4.41 -4.75 4.41
C LEU A 47 -5.24 -3.63 3.78
N GLN A 48 -4.99 -2.39 4.21
CA GLN A 48 -5.58 -1.21 3.60
C GLN A 48 -4.49 -0.34 3.01
N HIS A 49 -4.55 -0.13 1.70
CA HIS A 49 -3.64 0.74 0.96
C HIS A 49 -4.43 1.87 0.30
N LYS A 50 -4.19 3.10 0.73
CA LYS A 50 -4.85 4.29 0.20
C LYS A 50 -3.86 5.15 -0.55
N LEU A 51 -4.24 5.56 -1.75
CA LEU A 51 -3.56 6.60 -2.51
C LEU A 51 -4.42 7.86 -2.49
N ARG A 52 -3.82 8.98 -2.10
CA ARG A 52 -4.44 10.30 -2.13
C ARG A 52 -3.69 11.17 -3.12
N ALA A 53 -4.43 11.98 -3.88
CA ALA A 53 -3.87 13.06 -4.67
C ALA A 53 -3.42 14.20 -3.75
N GLU A 54 -2.60 15.09 -4.29
CA GLU A 54 -2.07 16.26 -3.59
C GLU A 54 -3.17 17.18 -3.04
N ASN A 55 -4.31 17.28 -3.75
CA ASN A 55 -5.49 18.02 -3.30
C ASN A 55 -6.30 17.32 -2.20
N GLY A 56 -5.79 16.24 -1.61
CA GLY A 56 -6.45 15.48 -0.54
C GLY A 56 -7.55 14.52 -1.01
N SER A 57 -7.89 14.52 -2.30
CA SER A 57 -8.87 13.57 -2.85
C SER A 57 -8.32 12.14 -2.85
N THR A 58 -9.18 11.17 -2.53
CA THR A 58 -8.78 9.76 -2.57
C THR A 58 -8.80 9.29 -4.02
N VAL A 59 -7.64 8.95 -4.56
CA VAL A 59 -7.49 8.44 -5.93
C VAL A 59 -7.85 6.97 -5.99
N TYR A 60 -7.43 6.22 -4.97
CA TYR A 60 -7.67 4.78 -4.91
C TYR A 60 -7.57 4.24 -3.48
N CYS A 61 -8.37 3.22 -3.18
CA CYS A 61 -8.34 2.49 -1.91
C CYS A 61 -8.42 0.98 -2.18
N LEU A 62 -7.31 0.27 -1.97
CA LEU A 62 -7.28 -1.19 -1.96
C LEU A 62 -7.51 -1.68 -0.54
N MET A 63 -8.46 -2.60 -0.39
CA MET A 63 -8.65 -3.39 0.81
C MET A 63 -8.49 -4.85 0.44
N ALA A 64 -7.61 -5.56 1.13
CA ALA A 64 -7.42 -6.98 0.94
C ALA A 64 -7.37 -7.68 2.29
N GLN A 65 -8.00 -8.84 2.38
CA GLN A 65 -7.82 -9.75 3.51
C GLN A 65 -6.59 -10.61 3.25
N THR A 66 -5.67 -10.62 4.20
CA THR A 66 -4.39 -11.31 4.09
C THR A 66 -4.10 -12.07 5.38
N ARG A 67 -3.14 -12.98 5.35
CA ARG A 67 -2.64 -13.68 6.54
C ARG A 67 -1.16 -13.40 6.67
N ALA A 68 -0.71 -13.10 7.89
CA ALA A 68 0.71 -12.87 8.15
C ALA A 68 1.43 -14.23 8.24
N LEU A 69 2.44 -14.43 7.40
CA LEU A 69 3.38 -15.55 7.52
C LEU A 69 4.61 -15.03 8.28
N THR A 70 4.75 -15.43 9.53
CA THR A 70 5.79 -14.93 10.45
C THR A 70 6.73 -16.03 10.94
N ARG A 71 6.57 -17.25 10.41
CA ARG A 71 7.41 -18.43 10.65
C ARG A 71 7.83 -19.04 9.33
#